data_AF-A0AAN8WP04-F1
#
_entry.id   AF-A0AAN8WP04-F1
#
_cell.length_a   1.000
_cell.length_b   1.000
_cell.length_c   1.000
_cell.angle_alpha   90.00
_cell.angle_beta   90.00
_cell.angle_gamma   90.00
#
_symmetry.space_group_name_H-M   'P 1'
#
loop_
_entity.id
_entity.type
_entity.pdbx_description
1 polymer ?
#
loop_
_entity_poly.entity_id
_entity_poly.type
_entity_poly.pdbx_seq_one_letter_code
_entity_poly.pdbx_strand_id
1 'polypeptide(L)'
;MDRCLEERRFNCRSANYEYAQRICRISDQNRFSAPNAFQAAPNVDYMENQCAPRPRDCRYTNNQRDRYLIYTAKTVSAFTDVACQRACDIESEFNCRSYSFMSESGGDQNQCYLSGETGTNAGNSNFQFQIGALFAERECRDYSTSDRMSNCTKDIVKDTEMIGSCEEE
;
A
#
# COMPACT_ATOMS: atom_id res chain seq x y z
N MET A 1 5.74 -6.06 -15.13
CA MET A 1 6.18 -5.26 -13.95
C MET A 1 7.71 -5.11 -13.91
N ASP A 2 8.45 -6.03 -14.53
CA ASP A 2 9.91 -6.09 -14.47
C ASP A 2 10.62 -4.82 -14.90
N ARG A 3 10.16 -4.14 -15.96
CA ARG A 3 10.72 -2.85 -16.40
C ARG A 3 10.71 -1.77 -15.32
N CYS A 4 9.69 -1.75 -14.47
CA CYS A 4 9.63 -0.83 -13.34
C CYS A 4 10.64 -1.23 -12.26
N LEU A 5 10.78 -2.54 -11.99
CA LEU A 5 11.72 -3.06 -11.00
C LEU A 5 13.20 -2.93 -11.41
N GLU A 6 13.46 -2.86 -12.72
CA GLU A 6 14.80 -2.74 -13.29
C GLU A 6 15.25 -1.29 -13.58
N GLU A 7 14.33 -0.32 -13.52
CA GLU A 7 14.63 1.10 -13.76
C GLU A 7 15.63 1.64 -12.73
N ARG A 8 16.68 2.33 -13.20
CA ARG A 8 17.78 2.83 -12.36
C ARG A 8 17.90 4.36 -12.37
N ARG A 9 17.24 5.05 -13.30
CA ARG A 9 17.28 6.51 -13.44
C ARG A 9 16.42 7.21 -12.39
N PHE A 10 15.36 6.54 -11.92
CA PHE A 10 14.47 7.03 -10.88
C PHE A 10 13.86 5.85 -10.11
N ASN A 11 13.29 6.13 -8.93
CA ASN A 11 12.57 5.11 -8.16
C ASN A 11 11.21 4.84 -8.78
N CYS A 12 11.09 3.82 -9.61
CA CYS A 12 9.81 3.49 -10.23
C CYS A 12 8.78 3.03 -9.19
N ARG A 13 7.64 3.72 -9.16
CA ARG A 13 6.53 3.48 -8.23
C ARG A 13 5.31 2.86 -8.90
N SER A 14 5.14 3.03 -10.21
CA SER A 14 4.03 2.43 -10.95
C SER A 14 4.34 2.19 -12.42
N ALA A 15 3.52 1.35 -13.05
CA ALA A 15 3.52 1.11 -14.49
C ALA A 15 2.08 1.13 -15.02
N ASN A 16 1.90 1.68 -16.22
CA ASN A 16 0.67 1.61 -16.99
C ASN A 16 0.93 0.80 -18.27
N TYR A 17 0.13 -0.23 -18.52
CA TYR A 17 0.20 -1.01 -19.74
C TYR A 17 -1.02 -0.73 -20.63
N GLU A 18 -0.80 -0.08 -21.77
CA GLU A 18 -1.85 0.24 -22.74
C GLU A 18 -1.98 -0.91 -23.77
N TYR A 19 -3.07 -1.65 -23.71
CA TYR A 19 -3.28 -2.84 -24.54
C TYR A 19 -3.35 -2.54 -26.04
N ALA A 20 -3.97 -1.41 -26.41
CA ALA A 20 -4.19 -1.04 -27.81
C ALA A 20 -2.86 -0.82 -28.56
N GLN A 21 -1.87 -0.24 -27.90
CA GLN A 21 -0.57 0.09 -28.48
C GLN A 21 0.54 -0.87 -28.03
N ARG A 22 0.25 -1.75 -27.06
CA ARG A 22 1.23 -2.60 -26.36
C ARG A 22 2.38 -1.77 -25.76
N ILE A 23 2.04 -0.59 -25.22
CA ILE A 23 3.02 0.32 -24.64
C ILE A 23 2.98 0.23 -23.12
N CYS A 24 4.14 -0.04 -22.52
CA CYS A 24 4.35 0.10 -21.09
C CYS A 24 4.95 1.47 -20.76
N ARG A 25 4.27 2.24 -19.90
CA ARG A 25 4.76 3.53 -19.37
C ARG A 25 5.01 3.39 -17.87
N ILE A 26 6.26 3.55 -17.46
CA ILE A 26 6.68 3.53 -16.05
C ILE A 26 6.74 4.95 -15.46
N SER A 27 6.53 5.09 -14.16
CA SER A 27 6.45 6.38 -13.47
C SER A 27 7.07 6.34 -12.07
N ASP A 28 7.63 7.47 -11.64
CA ASP A 28 8.09 7.70 -10.26
C ASP A 28 6.94 8.11 -9.31
N GLN A 29 5.72 8.24 -9.85
CA GLN A 29 4.51 8.54 -9.11
C GLN A 29 3.62 7.30 -8.94
N ASN A 30 2.72 7.36 -7.97
CA ASN A 30 1.62 6.40 -7.79
C ASN A 30 0.34 7.15 -7.39
N ARG A 31 -0.74 6.41 -7.12
CA ARG A 31 -2.04 7.02 -6.75
C ARG A 31 -2.00 7.78 -5.42
N PHE A 32 -0.98 7.58 -4.59
CA PHE A 32 -0.79 8.31 -3.34
C PHE A 32 -0.01 9.61 -3.54
N SER A 33 1.02 9.61 -4.39
CA SER A 33 1.87 10.78 -4.65
C SER A 33 1.25 11.76 -5.65
N ALA A 34 0.41 11.25 -6.57
CA ALA A 34 -0.29 12.04 -7.58
C ALA A 34 -1.77 11.62 -7.71
N PRO A 35 -2.59 11.76 -6.65
CA PRO A 35 -3.98 11.28 -6.63
C PRO A 35 -4.84 11.91 -7.72
N ASN A 36 -4.65 13.19 -8.03
CA ASN A 36 -5.42 13.89 -9.06
C ASN A 36 -5.08 13.44 -10.49
N ALA A 37 -3.90 12.85 -10.69
CA ALA A 37 -3.48 12.29 -11.97
C ALA A 37 -3.94 10.82 -12.13
N PHE A 38 -4.44 10.19 -11.07
CA PHE A 38 -4.92 8.82 -11.10
C PHE A 38 -6.37 8.78 -11.58
N GLN A 39 -6.55 8.32 -12.82
CA GLN A 39 -7.86 8.20 -13.45
C GLN A 39 -7.96 6.85 -14.14
N ALA A 40 -9.11 6.19 -13.98
CA ALA A 40 -9.39 4.95 -14.70
C ALA A 40 -9.43 5.25 -16.21
N ALA A 41 -8.70 4.45 -16.99
CA ALA A 41 -8.70 4.52 -18.43
C ALA A 41 -9.08 3.15 -19.02
N PRO A 42 -9.91 3.10 -20.07
CA PRO A 42 -10.24 1.84 -20.72
C PRO A 42 -9.01 1.25 -21.41
N ASN A 43 -8.88 -0.09 -21.38
CA ASN A 43 -7.77 -0.81 -22.01
C ASN A 43 -6.37 -0.41 -21.48
N VAL A 44 -6.29 0.04 -20.23
CA VAL A 44 -5.03 0.33 -19.55
C VAL A 44 -5.02 -0.41 -18.21
N ASP A 45 -3.99 -1.21 -17.98
CA ASP A 45 -3.72 -1.79 -16.67
C ASP A 45 -2.74 -0.94 -15.89
N TYR A 46 -3.07 -0.68 -14.63
CA TYR A 46 -2.23 0.05 -13.69
C TYR A 46 -1.66 -0.92 -12.65
N MET A 47 -0.34 -0.89 -12.48
CA MET A 47 0.39 -1.71 -11.53
C MET A 47 1.21 -0.82 -10.60
N GLU A 48 1.26 -1.15 -9.30
CA GLU A 48 2.06 -0.41 -8.32
C GLU A 48 3.24 -1.22 -7.79
N ASN A 49 4.38 -0.56 -7.67
CA ASN A 49 5.54 -1.12 -6.97
C ASN A 49 5.34 -0.98 -5.45
N GLN A 50 4.79 -2.00 -4.81
CA GLN A 50 4.65 -2.04 -3.35
C GLN A 50 6.00 -2.10 -2.62
N CYS A 51 7.08 -2.38 -3.36
CA CYS A 51 8.45 -2.45 -2.88
C CYS A 51 9.24 -1.17 -3.18
N ALA A 52 8.63 -0.18 -3.84
CA ALA A 52 9.26 1.11 -4.01
C ALA A 52 9.58 1.69 -2.63
N PRO A 53 10.68 2.44 -2.48
CA PRO A 53 11.07 2.95 -1.18
C PRO A 53 9.97 3.81 -0.54
N ARG A 54 9.89 3.72 0.79
CA ARG A 54 8.88 4.43 1.57
C ARG A 54 9.04 5.95 1.42
N PRO A 55 7.94 6.71 1.32
CA PRO A 55 7.98 8.18 1.38
C PRO A 55 8.54 8.65 2.72
N ARG A 56 9.12 9.85 2.74
CA ARG A 56 9.62 10.49 3.97
C ARG A 56 8.55 11.36 4.62
N ASP A 57 8.82 11.74 5.86
CA ASP A 57 7.96 12.65 6.64
C ASP A 57 6.49 12.21 6.73
N CYS A 58 6.29 10.89 6.83
CA CYS A 58 4.99 10.29 7.06
C CYS A 58 4.60 10.44 8.54
N ARG A 59 3.35 10.86 8.79
CA ARG A 59 2.78 10.91 10.14
C ARG A 59 1.45 10.21 10.14
N TYR A 60 1.17 9.48 11.23
CA TYR A 60 -0.15 8.93 11.43
C TYR A 60 -1.15 10.05 11.70
N THR A 61 -2.18 10.08 10.88
CA THR A 61 -3.27 11.05 10.87
C THR A 61 -4.60 10.30 10.71
N ASN A 62 -5.73 10.97 10.90
CA ASN A 62 -7.05 10.40 10.68
C ASN A 62 -7.32 9.12 11.50
N ASN A 63 -7.16 9.23 12.83
CA ASN A 63 -7.50 8.16 13.74
C ASN A 63 -9.03 8.02 13.83
N GLN A 64 -9.57 6.89 13.39
CA GLN A 64 -11.00 6.60 13.42
C GLN A 64 -11.29 5.42 14.35
N ARG A 65 -12.23 5.62 15.28
CA ARG A 65 -12.66 4.58 16.23
C ARG A 65 -13.86 3.80 15.71
N ASP A 66 -14.02 2.61 16.27
CA ASP A 66 -15.12 1.69 16.04
C ASP A 66 -15.25 1.21 14.58
N ARG A 67 -14.14 1.23 13.85
CA ARG A 67 -14.07 0.73 12.48
C ARG A 67 -12.67 0.27 12.10
N TYR A 68 -12.62 -0.60 11.10
CA TYR A 68 -11.40 -1.09 10.50
C TYR A 68 -11.51 -1.13 8.98
N LEU A 69 -10.36 -1.10 8.32
CA LEU A 69 -10.27 -1.19 6.86
C LEU A 69 -10.24 -2.67 6.43
N ILE A 70 -11.10 -3.06 5.48
CA ILE A 70 -11.21 -4.46 5.04
C ILE A 70 -10.03 -4.93 4.19
N TYR A 71 -9.32 -4.01 3.52
CA TYR A 71 -8.15 -4.30 2.70
C TYR A 71 -6.92 -4.62 3.55
N THR A 72 -6.94 -5.78 4.20
CA THR A 72 -5.85 -6.28 5.03
C THR A 72 -4.84 -7.01 4.16
N ALA A 73 -3.60 -6.54 4.15
CA ALA A 73 -2.49 -7.22 3.47
C ALA A 73 -1.83 -8.25 4.40
N LYS A 74 -1.75 -7.95 5.71
CA LYS A 74 -1.12 -8.83 6.70
C LYS A 74 -1.77 -8.68 8.06
N THR A 75 -1.98 -9.81 8.74
CA THR A 75 -2.49 -9.86 10.12
C THR A 75 -1.35 -10.24 11.05
N VAL A 76 -1.13 -9.46 12.10
CA VAL A 76 -0.13 -9.73 13.14
C VAL A 76 -0.75 -9.63 14.53
N SER A 77 -0.15 -10.31 15.50
CA SER A 77 -0.52 -10.16 16.91
C SER A 77 0.08 -8.88 17.49
N ALA A 78 -0.75 -8.03 18.06
CA ALA A 78 -0.32 -6.83 18.79
C ALA A 78 -1.29 -6.58 19.94
N PHE A 79 -0.78 -6.15 21.08
CA PHE A 79 -1.58 -5.95 22.30
C PHE A 79 -2.01 -4.49 22.51
N THR A 80 -1.47 -3.56 21.74
CA THR A 80 -1.80 -2.14 21.78
C THR A 80 -1.78 -1.55 20.38
N ASP A 81 -2.47 -0.42 20.22
CA ASP A 81 -2.41 0.40 19.01
C ASP A 81 -0.97 0.85 18.69
N VAL A 82 -0.18 1.22 19.71
CA VAL A 82 1.23 1.58 19.54
C VAL A 82 2.07 0.41 19.02
N ALA A 83 1.82 -0.80 19.50
CA ALA A 83 2.49 -1.99 18.99
C ALA A 83 2.09 -2.30 17.55
N CYS A 84 0.82 -2.08 17.19
CA CYS A 84 0.30 -2.24 15.84
C CYS A 84 0.89 -1.20 14.87
N GLN A 85 1.01 0.06 15.31
CA GLN A 85 1.71 1.11 14.58
C GLN A 85 3.16 0.71 14.29
N ARG A 86 3.89 0.24 15.31
CA ARG A 86 5.27 -0.20 15.16
C ARG A 86 5.41 -1.35 14.17
N ALA A 87 4.48 -2.29 14.17
CA ALA A 87 4.46 -3.39 13.21
C ALA A 87 4.33 -2.88 11.77
N CYS A 88 3.46 -1.90 11.51
CA CYS A 88 3.35 -1.24 10.21
C CYS A 88 4.64 -0.49 9.82
N ASP A 89 5.30 0.16 10.79
CA ASP A 89 6.52 0.92 10.54
C ASP A 89 7.71 0.05 10.12
N ILE A 90 7.86 -1.12 10.73
CA ILE A 90 8.94 -2.07 10.43
C ILE A 90 8.60 -3.04 9.30
N GLU A 91 7.36 -3.06 8.82
CA GLU A 91 6.94 -3.94 7.72
C GLU A 91 7.82 -3.71 6.48
N SER A 92 8.19 -4.78 5.79
CA SER A 92 9.14 -4.75 4.67
C SER A 92 8.63 -5.42 3.40
N GLU A 93 7.58 -6.24 3.50
CA GLU A 93 6.98 -6.98 2.39
C GLU A 93 6.14 -6.08 1.48
N PHE A 94 5.62 -4.99 2.04
CA PHE A 94 4.91 -3.96 1.30
C PHE A 94 5.08 -2.62 2.01
N ASN A 95 4.70 -1.56 1.32
CA ASN A 95 4.61 -0.24 1.91
C ASN A 95 3.35 -0.14 2.77
N CYS A 96 3.45 -0.49 4.06
CA CYS A 96 2.33 -0.32 4.98
C CYS A 96 1.97 1.16 5.12
N ARG A 97 0.70 1.49 4.89
CA ARG A 97 0.14 2.86 4.89
C ARG A 97 -0.89 3.06 5.97
N SER A 98 -1.57 2.01 6.39
CA SER A 98 -2.50 2.09 7.51
C SER A 98 -2.50 0.80 8.32
N TYR A 99 -3.01 0.91 9.54
CA TYR A 99 -3.28 -0.24 10.38
C TYR A 99 -4.67 -0.14 10.99
N SER A 100 -5.26 -1.28 11.30
CA SER A 100 -6.45 -1.40 12.14
C SER A 100 -6.12 -2.27 13.35
N PHE A 101 -6.17 -1.67 14.54
CA PHE A 101 -6.03 -2.39 15.80
C PHE A 101 -7.41 -2.82 16.29
N MET A 102 -7.58 -4.12 16.52
CA MET A 102 -8.80 -4.71 17.04
C MET A 102 -8.57 -5.01 18.52
N SER A 103 -9.02 -4.11 19.40
CA SER A 103 -9.06 -4.41 20.83
C SER A 103 -10.17 -5.40 21.10
N GLU A 104 -9.99 -6.29 22.07
CA GLU A 104 -10.96 -7.28 22.55
C GLU A 104 -12.34 -6.67 22.92
N SER A 105 -13.17 -6.43 21.93
CA SER A 105 -14.61 -6.30 22.05
C SER A 105 -15.25 -7.37 21.18
N GLY A 106 -15.00 -8.64 21.54
CA GLY A 106 -15.72 -9.80 21.00
C GLY A 106 -14.89 -10.96 20.43
N GLY A 107 -13.57 -11.06 20.66
CA GLY A 107 -12.74 -12.20 20.23
C GLY A 107 -11.61 -12.52 21.21
N ASP A 108 -11.00 -13.70 21.08
CA ASP A 108 -10.00 -14.25 22.02
C ASP A 108 -8.60 -13.62 21.93
N GLN A 109 -8.32 -12.77 20.93
CA GLN A 109 -6.99 -12.17 20.73
C GLN A 109 -7.06 -10.75 20.15
N ASN A 110 -6.24 -9.85 20.70
CA ASN A 110 -5.95 -8.56 20.08
C ASN A 110 -5.23 -8.76 18.75
N GLN A 111 -5.84 -8.28 17.65
CA GLN A 111 -5.30 -8.42 16.30
C GLN A 111 -4.94 -7.06 15.71
N CYS A 112 -3.93 -7.05 14.86
CA CYS A 112 -3.48 -5.90 14.12
C CYS A 112 -3.51 -6.22 12.62
N TYR A 113 -4.35 -5.50 11.89
CA TYR A 113 -4.46 -5.61 10.44
C TYR A 113 -3.63 -4.52 9.79
N LEU A 114 -2.60 -4.90 9.06
CA LEU A 114 -1.73 -4.00 8.31
C LEU A 114 -2.22 -3.89 6.87
N SER A 115 -2.21 -2.68 6.31
CA SER A 115 -2.68 -2.42 4.96
C SER A 115 -1.72 -1.55 4.17
N GLY A 116 -1.56 -1.85 2.88
CA GLY A 116 -0.90 -0.97 1.91
C GLY A 116 -1.77 0.19 1.43
N GLU A 117 -3.04 0.22 1.84
CA GLU A 117 -4.02 1.21 1.47
C GLU A 117 -4.19 2.30 2.54
N THR A 118 -4.89 3.36 2.16
CA THR A 118 -5.35 4.44 3.06
C THR A 118 -6.88 4.47 2.98
N GLY A 119 -7.55 4.95 4.01
CA GLY A 119 -8.99 5.17 4.01
C GLY A 119 -9.45 6.10 2.89
N THR A 120 -8.64 7.11 2.54
CA THR A 120 -8.90 8.00 1.41
C THR A 120 -8.90 7.28 0.07
N ASN A 121 -7.93 6.39 -0.17
CA ASN A 121 -7.82 5.66 -1.45
C ASN A 121 -8.71 4.42 -1.53
N ALA A 122 -8.94 3.75 -0.40
CA ALA A 122 -9.87 2.64 -0.32
C ALA A 122 -11.32 3.11 -0.50
N GLY A 123 -11.67 4.31 -0.02
CA GLY A 123 -13.03 4.81 -0.02
C GLY A 123 -13.83 4.32 1.19
N ASN A 124 -14.78 5.14 1.65
CA ASN A 124 -15.50 4.93 2.91
C ASN A 124 -16.34 3.63 2.94
N SER A 125 -16.71 3.09 1.78
CA SER A 125 -17.42 1.80 1.65
C SER A 125 -16.59 0.59 2.07
N ASN A 126 -15.27 0.73 2.13
CA ASN A 126 -14.35 -0.35 2.47
C ASN A 126 -14.01 -0.38 3.98
N PHE A 127 -14.75 0.38 4.79
CA PHE A 127 -14.72 0.28 6.23
C PHE A 127 -15.83 -0.61 6.75
N GLN A 128 -15.50 -1.46 7.72
CA GLN A 128 -16.48 -2.17 8.52
C GLN A 128 -16.50 -1.61 9.94
N PHE A 129 -17.71 -1.54 10.50
CA PHE A 129 -17.91 -1.14 11.88
C PHE A 129 -17.56 -2.30 12.81
N GLN A 130 -16.73 -2.03 13.80
CA GLN A 130 -16.42 -2.96 14.88
C GLN A 130 -16.12 -2.15 16.13
N ILE A 131 -16.92 -2.32 17.17
CA ILE A 131 -16.70 -1.65 18.46
C ILE A 131 -15.29 -1.96 18.97
N GLY A 132 -14.57 -0.93 19.42
CA GLY A 132 -13.19 -1.04 19.93
C GLY A 132 -12.10 -1.15 18.87
N ALA A 133 -12.48 -1.25 17.59
CA ALA A 133 -11.49 -1.12 16.52
C ALA A 133 -10.93 0.31 16.45
N LEU A 134 -9.66 0.43 16.10
CA LEU A 134 -8.99 1.69 15.83
C LEU A 134 -8.28 1.60 14.49
N PHE A 135 -8.73 2.40 13.54
CA PHE A 135 -8.03 2.63 12.28
C PHE A 135 -7.14 3.86 12.38
N ALA A 136 -5.92 3.77 11.86
CA ALA A 136 -5.04 4.91 11.66
C ALA A 136 -4.25 4.76 10.36
N GLU A 137 -4.05 5.86 9.66
CA GLU A 137 -3.32 5.90 8.38
C GLU A 137 -2.23 6.94 8.40
N ARG A 138 -1.22 6.77 7.54
CA ARG A 138 -0.15 7.75 7.40
C ARG A 138 -0.41 8.68 6.21
N GLU A 139 -0.24 9.97 6.45
CA GLU A 139 -0.13 10.98 5.41
C GLU A 139 1.35 11.36 5.27
N CYS A 140 1.87 11.32 4.04
CA CYS A 140 3.27 11.60 3.74
C CYS A 140 3.37 12.86 2.88
N ARG A 141 4.32 13.74 3.19
CA ARG A 141 4.52 15.01 2.46
C ARG A 141 5.53 14.92 1.34
N ASP A 142 6.51 14.02 1.44
CA ASP A 142 7.59 13.92 0.46
C ASP A 142 7.69 12.51 -0.17
N TYR A 143 7.35 12.44 -1.45
CA TYR A 143 7.53 11.26 -2.30
C TYR A 143 8.77 11.34 -3.21
N SER A 144 9.48 12.48 -3.20
CA SER A 144 10.55 12.86 -4.12
C SER A 144 11.94 12.35 -3.74
N THR A 145 12.19 12.02 -2.46
CA THR A 145 13.50 11.52 -2.01
C THR A 145 13.39 10.27 -1.14
N SER A 146 14.07 9.21 -1.55
CA SER A 146 14.10 7.94 -0.82
C SER A 146 15.50 7.70 -0.25
N ASP A 147 15.60 7.41 1.05
CA ASP A 147 16.68 6.58 1.58
C ASP A 147 16.19 5.14 1.74
N ARG A 148 17.06 4.20 1.35
CA ARG A 148 16.97 2.74 1.45
C ARG A 148 15.79 2.10 0.69
N MET A 149 16.15 1.33 -0.34
CA MET A 149 15.28 0.31 -0.93
C MET A 149 14.62 -0.52 0.19
N SER A 150 13.30 -0.61 0.16
CA SER A 150 12.56 -1.59 0.95
C SER A 150 13.11 -2.98 0.57
N ASN A 151 13.60 -3.75 1.54
CA ASN A 151 14.01 -5.14 1.33
C ASN A 151 12.77 -6.02 1.16
N CYS A 152 11.96 -5.75 0.13
CA CYS A 152 11.06 -6.77 -0.37
C CYS A 152 11.94 -7.93 -0.81
N THR A 153 11.81 -9.07 -0.14
CA THR A 153 12.28 -10.33 -0.68
C THR A 153 11.60 -10.51 -2.04
N LYS A 154 12.40 -10.84 -3.07
CA LYS A 154 11.94 -11.02 -4.47
C LYS A 154 10.85 -12.10 -4.63
N ASP A 155 10.48 -12.78 -3.55
CA ASP A 155 9.56 -13.92 -3.53
C ASP A 155 8.08 -13.52 -3.57
N ILE A 156 7.72 -12.27 -3.24
CA ILE A 156 6.30 -11.83 -3.18
C ILE A 156 5.71 -11.48 -4.55
N VAL A 157 6.53 -11.26 -5.58
CA VAL A 157 6.02 -10.99 -6.94
C VAL A 157 5.43 -12.24 -7.60
N LYS A 158 5.53 -13.42 -6.98
CA LYS A 158 5.09 -14.69 -7.60
C LYS A 158 3.66 -15.14 -7.27
N ASP A 159 3.00 -14.60 -6.26
CA ASP A 159 1.67 -15.08 -5.83
C ASP A 159 0.61 -13.98 -5.89
N THR A 160 0.31 -13.46 -7.08
CA THR A 160 -1.05 -13.00 -7.42
C THR A 160 -1.24 -13.10 -8.93
N GLU A 161 -2.32 -13.75 -9.34
CA GLU A 161 -2.66 -14.10 -10.72
C GLU A 161 -2.40 -12.98 -11.76
N MET A 162 -1.56 -13.32 -12.74
CA MET A 162 -1.45 -12.81 -14.11
C MET A 162 -2.43 -11.69 -14.50
N ILE A 163 -2.02 -10.43 -14.30
CA ILE A 163 -2.58 -9.27 -15.01
C ILE A 163 -1.42 -8.63 -15.78
N GLY A 164 -1.56 -8.60 -17.12
CA GLY A 164 -0.78 -7.80 -18.07
C GLY A 164 0.69 -7.61 -17.73
N SER A 165 1.53 -8.58 -18.06
CA SER A 165 2.97 -8.38 -17.95
C SER A 165 3.41 -7.22 -18.86
N CYS A 166 3.86 -6.11 -18.27
CA CYS A 166 4.90 -5.29 -18.89
C CYS A 166 6.19 -6.13 -19.00
N GLU A 167 6.17 -7.17 -19.82
CA GLU A 167 7.30 -7.96 -20.31
C GLU A 167 7.69 -7.38 -21.68
N GLU A 168 8.99 -7.34 -21.97
CA GLU A 168 9.47 -6.89 -23.28
C GLU A 168 9.08 -7.86 -24.39
N GLU A 169 9.06 -7.35 -25.62
CA GLU A 169 9.22 -8.19 -26.83
C GLU A 169 10.57 -8.92 -26.83
#